data_AF-A0AAU5ETR3-F1
#
_entry.id   AF-A0AAU5ETR3-F1
#
_cell.length_a   1.000
_cell.length_b   1.000
_cell.length_c   1.000
_cell.angle_alpha   90.00
_cell.angle_beta   90.00
_cell.angle_gamma   90.00
#
_symmetry.space_group_name_H-M   'P 1'
#
loop_
_entity.id
_entity.type
_entity.pdbx_description
1 polymer ?
#
loop_
_entity_poly.entity_id
_entity_poly.type
_entity_poly.pdbx_seq_one_letter_code
_entity_poly.pdbx_strand_id
1 'polypeptide(L)'
;MNDFSDHETSPYEALRQGRTAADRLMTRMLDAGGMFHEVAATQVLLSTASPRIQFVETAGQEKENGADWLWWWVDRDGTCYGLLVQAKILKVHGTRWSIDFTYKTPGDNRTQLSKLIGAANRFQVPAAYILYCGDSQYRSTLNCDRTHDDALCKERDRAGVSIVSALVAETAVGLGGRSAGVMAFHDATPVEDIASPDHLDAPIVPLVRSLDEGLDRFLRQPQRGSRRVAKELLRPVQQIRYGQFAGAAVMDRAAPVTGALFENVPNDFGHFSVPYLAHALRGLRAEAPDYVRDVLEGRTPPAWVTDHLGGIVVIPDADAPTTASPARAGGA
;
A
#
# COMPACT_ATOMS: atom_id res chain seq x y z
N MET A 1 4.27 -41.70 13.27
CA MET A 1 3.17 -40.97 12.62
C MET A 1 3.46 -39.52 12.96
N ASN A 2 4.28 -38.87 12.15
CA ASN A 2 4.82 -37.54 12.45
C ASN A 2 3.77 -36.50 12.13
N ASP A 3 3.29 -35.87 13.19
CA ASP A 3 2.42 -34.71 13.17
C ASP A 3 3.27 -33.48 12.81
N PHE A 4 3.53 -33.28 11.51
CA PHE A 4 4.03 -32.02 10.98
C PHE A 4 2.83 -31.09 10.82
N SER A 5 2.38 -30.49 11.92
CA SER A 5 1.57 -29.28 11.82
C SER A 5 2.51 -28.14 11.42
N ASP A 6 2.82 -28.03 10.13
CA ASP A 6 3.38 -26.81 9.57
C ASP A 6 2.36 -25.70 9.85
N HIS A 7 2.64 -24.88 10.87
CA HIS A 7 1.89 -23.66 11.09
C HIS A 7 2.19 -22.75 9.90
N GLU A 8 1.30 -22.77 8.91
CA GLU A 8 1.38 -21.94 7.72
C GLU A 8 1.51 -20.47 8.17
N THR A 9 2.66 -19.86 7.86
CA THR A 9 2.97 -18.47 8.21
C THR A 9 1.85 -17.56 7.71
N SER A 10 1.27 -16.71 8.56
CA SER A 10 0.23 -15.77 8.09
C SER A 10 0.82 -14.67 7.19
N PRO A 11 0.01 -14.02 6.33
CA PRO A 11 0.46 -12.85 5.57
C PRO A 11 1.09 -11.76 6.43
N TYR A 12 0.50 -11.49 7.60
CA TYR A 12 1.02 -10.56 8.59
C TYR A 12 2.45 -10.93 9.00
N GLU A 13 2.66 -12.18 9.40
CA GLU A 13 3.96 -12.65 9.89
C GLU A 13 5.01 -12.67 8.78
N ALA A 14 4.65 -13.07 7.56
CA ALA A 14 5.54 -13.05 6.40
C ALA A 14 6.00 -11.62 6.06
N LEU A 15 5.08 -10.65 6.04
CA LEU A 15 5.41 -9.24 5.84
C LEU A 15 6.27 -8.68 6.98
N ARG A 16 6.00 -9.09 8.23
CA ARG A 16 6.80 -8.71 9.39
C ARG A 16 8.25 -9.21 9.28
N GLN A 17 8.43 -10.44 8.83
CA GLN A 17 9.76 -11.01 8.59
C GLN A 17 10.46 -10.27 7.44
N GLY A 18 9.75 -10.02 6.34
CA GLY A 18 10.26 -9.27 5.19
C GLY A 18 10.68 -7.84 5.55
N ARG A 19 9.86 -7.11 6.29
CA ARG A 19 10.18 -5.77 6.80
C ARG A 19 11.43 -5.81 7.68
N THR A 20 11.53 -6.78 8.60
CA THR A 20 12.71 -6.92 9.48
C THR A 20 13.99 -7.18 8.68
N ALA A 21 13.90 -7.97 7.61
CA ALA A 21 15.04 -8.22 6.73
C ALA A 21 15.45 -6.97 5.93
N ALA A 22 14.47 -6.20 5.44
CA ALA A 22 14.72 -4.93 4.76
C ALA A 22 15.38 -3.90 5.70
N ASP A 23 14.90 -3.79 6.94
CA ASP A 23 15.49 -2.94 7.98
C ASP A 23 16.96 -3.32 8.22
N ARG A 24 17.24 -4.61 8.42
CA ARG A 24 18.61 -5.12 8.62
C ARG A 24 19.53 -4.91 7.41
N LEU A 25 18.99 -4.99 6.19
CA LEU A 25 19.75 -4.65 4.99
C LEU A 25 20.17 -3.18 5.05
N MET A 26 19.24 -2.30 5.39
CA MET A 26 19.50 -0.87 5.48
C MET A 26 20.56 -0.56 6.54
N THR A 27 20.44 -1.10 7.75
CA THR A 27 21.45 -0.91 8.81
C THR A 27 22.84 -1.29 8.31
N ARG A 28 22.98 -2.48 7.68
CA ARG A 28 24.28 -2.94 7.14
C ARG A 28 24.85 -2.04 6.04
N MET A 29 24.00 -1.51 5.16
CA MET A 29 24.45 -0.61 4.09
C MET A 29 24.92 0.73 4.66
N LEU A 30 24.21 1.27 5.66
CA LEU A 30 24.59 2.49 6.34
C LEU A 30 25.90 2.34 7.13
N ASP A 31 26.07 1.22 7.85
CA ASP A 31 27.30 0.90 8.58
C ASP A 31 28.52 0.79 7.65
N ALA A 32 28.31 0.35 6.41
CA ALA A 32 29.33 0.29 5.37
C ALA A 32 29.59 1.64 4.66
N GLY A 33 28.92 2.72 5.07
CA GLY A 33 29.04 4.05 4.46
C GLY A 33 28.32 4.19 3.11
N GLY A 34 27.46 3.24 2.76
CA GLY A 34 26.66 3.25 1.54
C GLY A 34 25.22 3.70 1.77
N MET A 35 24.44 3.72 0.69
CA MET A 35 22.99 3.87 0.72
C MET A 35 22.35 2.73 -0.05
N PHE A 36 21.25 2.19 0.46
CA PHE A 36 20.51 1.14 -0.21
C PHE A 36 19.67 1.70 -1.38
N HIS A 37 19.26 0.81 -2.30
CA HIS A 37 18.41 1.14 -3.44
C HIS A 37 17.03 0.53 -3.27
N GLU A 38 16.00 1.22 -3.74
CA GLU A 38 14.58 0.86 -3.64
C GLU A 38 14.32 -0.59 -4.11
N VAL A 39 14.94 -0.97 -5.23
CA VAL A 39 14.81 -2.31 -5.84
C VAL A 39 15.37 -3.38 -4.91
N ALA A 40 16.58 -3.20 -4.38
CA ALA A 40 17.24 -4.18 -3.51
C ALA A 40 16.46 -4.41 -2.20
N ALA A 41 15.91 -3.34 -1.61
CA ALA A 41 15.07 -3.47 -0.42
C ALA A 41 13.78 -4.24 -0.70
N THR A 42 13.16 -4.00 -1.85
CA THR A 42 11.96 -4.74 -2.28
C THR A 42 12.25 -6.22 -2.52
N GLN A 43 13.38 -6.53 -3.17
CA GLN A 43 13.80 -7.92 -3.37
C GLN A 43 14.04 -8.66 -2.05
N VAL A 44 14.71 -8.03 -1.08
CA VAL A 44 14.94 -8.64 0.24
C VAL A 44 13.62 -8.84 1.00
N LEU A 45 12.71 -7.86 0.96
CA LEU A 45 11.39 -7.99 1.57
C LEU A 45 10.63 -9.17 0.98
N LEU A 46 10.53 -9.26 -0.34
CA LEU A 46 9.72 -10.26 -1.02
C LEU A 46 10.33 -11.67 -0.93
N SER A 47 11.65 -11.79 -1.11
CA SER A 47 12.35 -13.08 -0.99
C SER A 47 12.28 -13.65 0.43
N THR A 48 12.29 -12.80 1.47
CA THR A 48 12.14 -13.25 2.86
C THR A 48 10.69 -13.63 3.18
N ALA A 49 9.71 -12.95 2.60
CA ALA A 49 8.29 -13.24 2.80
C ALA A 49 7.78 -14.45 2.00
N SER A 50 8.58 -14.93 1.04
CA SER A 50 8.34 -16.17 0.29
C SER A 50 8.49 -17.41 1.19
N PRO A 51 7.70 -18.49 1.00
CA PRO A 51 6.72 -18.70 -0.07
C PRO A 51 5.33 -18.12 0.23
N ARG A 52 5.11 -17.54 1.42
CA ARG A 52 3.77 -17.08 1.82
C ARG A 52 3.27 -15.92 0.97
N ILE A 53 4.19 -15.06 0.54
CA ILE A 53 3.97 -14.05 -0.49
C ILE A 53 4.64 -14.52 -1.77
N GLN A 54 3.87 -14.59 -2.84
CA GLN A 54 4.35 -15.00 -4.14
C GLN A 54 4.71 -13.76 -4.96
N PHE A 55 5.77 -13.84 -5.75
CA PHE A 55 6.14 -12.74 -6.64
C PHE A 55 6.86 -13.24 -7.89
N VAL A 56 6.72 -12.48 -8.97
CA VAL A 56 7.43 -12.69 -10.23
C VAL A 56 8.07 -11.37 -10.64
N GLU A 57 9.39 -11.41 -10.87
CA GLU A 57 10.13 -10.29 -11.46
C GLU A 57 9.99 -10.31 -12.98
N THR A 58 9.94 -9.12 -13.56
CA THR A 58 9.79 -8.93 -15.00
C THR A 58 10.88 -7.99 -15.53
N ALA A 59 11.21 -8.12 -16.81
CA ALA A 59 12.25 -7.30 -17.44
C ALA A 59 11.76 -5.88 -17.84
N GLY A 60 10.52 -5.52 -17.49
CA GLY A 60 9.88 -4.27 -17.88
C GLY A 60 10.59 -3.03 -17.33
N GLN A 61 10.54 -1.94 -18.10
CA GLN A 61 11.25 -0.70 -17.77
C GLN A 61 10.37 0.27 -16.96
N GLU A 62 10.84 0.67 -15.76
CA GLU A 62 10.21 1.69 -14.90
C GLU A 62 9.94 3.03 -15.63
N LYS A 63 10.75 3.35 -16.65
CA LYS A 63 10.83 4.69 -17.28
C LYS A 63 9.50 5.20 -17.85
N GLU A 64 8.64 4.33 -18.33
CA GLU A 64 7.39 4.75 -18.99
C GLU A 64 6.26 5.03 -17.99
N ASN A 65 6.15 4.22 -16.93
CA ASN A 65 4.95 4.20 -16.08
C ASN A 65 5.18 4.82 -14.69
N GLY A 66 6.44 4.98 -14.26
CA GLY A 66 6.77 5.48 -12.92
C GLY A 66 6.31 4.54 -11.79
N ALA A 67 6.11 3.26 -12.10
CA ALA A 67 5.69 2.22 -11.18
C ALA A 67 6.65 1.04 -11.27
N ASP A 68 6.85 0.38 -10.14
CA ASP A 68 7.77 -0.75 -10.02
C ASP A 68 7.01 -2.08 -9.99
N TRP A 69 5.88 -2.15 -9.28
CA TRP A 69 5.19 -3.42 -9.01
C TRP A 69 3.68 -3.30 -9.08
N LEU A 70 3.00 -4.40 -9.42
CA LEU A 70 1.62 -4.64 -9.03
C LEU A 70 1.57 -5.44 -7.73
N TRP A 71 0.75 -5.02 -6.77
CA TRP A 71 0.56 -5.74 -5.51
C TRP A 71 -0.90 -6.16 -5.38
N TRP A 72 -1.15 -7.46 -5.20
CA TRP A 72 -2.48 -8.04 -5.08
C TRP A 72 -2.63 -8.78 -3.76
N TRP A 73 -3.72 -8.49 -3.06
CA TRP A 73 -4.25 -9.32 -1.97
C TRP A 73 -5.40 -10.12 -2.56
N VAL A 74 -5.42 -11.43 -2.31
CA VAL A 74 -6.44 -12.35 -2.84
C VAL A 74 -7.00 -13.15 -1.68
N ASP A 75 -8.29 -13.02 -1.43
CA ASP A 75 -9.03 -13.76 -0.41
C ASP A 75 -9.38 -15.16 -0.95
N ARG A 76 -9.67 -16.10 -0.05
CA ARG A 76 -10.07 -17.48 -0.41
C ARG A 76 -11.33 -17.56 -1.26
N ASP A 77 -12.22 -16.58 -1.16
CA ASP A 77 -13.45 -16.50 -1.94
C ASP A 77 -13.25 -15.89 -3.34
N GLY A 78 -12.01 -15.50 -3.68
CA GLY A 78 -11.65 -14.86 -4.95
C GLY A 78 -11.71 -13.33 -4.91
N THR A 79 -12.33 -12.72 -3.88
CA THR A 79 -12.31 -11.26 -3.69
C THR A 79 -10.86 -10.81 -3.60
N CYS A 80 -10.50 -9.75 -4.31
CA CYS A 80 -9.13 -9.29 -4.33
C CYS A 80 -9.02 -7.77 -4.36
N TYR A 81 -7.86 -7.26 -3.95
CA TYR A 81 -7.53 -5.85 -4.05
C TYR A 81 -6.15 -5.66 -4.65
N GLY A 82 -6.07 -4.90 -5.74
CA GLY A 82 -4.82 -4.62 -6.46
C GLY A 82 -4.35 -3.18 -6.26
N LEU A 83 -3.03 -2.97 -6.35
CA LEU A 83 -2.38 -1.65 -6.33
C LEU A 83 -1.27 -1.58 -7.38
N LEU A 84 -1.14 -0.43 -8.03
CA LEU A 84 0.06 -0.06 -8.77
C LEU A 84 1.01 0.69 -7.82
N VAL A 85 2.18 0.12 -7.60
CA VAL A 85 3.10 0.53 -6.54
C VAL A 85 4.40 1.07 -7.11
N GLN A 86 4.86 2.19 -6.57
CA GLN A 86 6.24 2.64 -6.70
C GLN A 86 6.96 2.57 -5.34
N ALA A 87 8.17 2.02 -5.31
CA ALA A 87 9.02 2.00 -4.14
C ALA A 87 9.74 3.35 -3.97
N LYS A 88 9.85 3.83 -2.73
CA LYS A 88 10.57 5.05 -2.39
C LYS A 88 11.28 4.94 -1.04
N ILE A 89 12.44 5.56 -0.93
CA ILE A 89 13.19 5.62 0.34
C ILE A 89 12.94 6.95 1.05
N LEU A 90 12.73 6.88 2.36
CA LEU A 90 12.81 8.02 3.27
C LEU A 90 14.28 8.34 3.57
N LYS A 91 14.76 9.46 3.04
CA LYS A 91 16.15 9.91 3.13
C LYS A 91 16.31 11.00 4.17
N VAL A 92 17.40 10.94 4.92
CA VAL A 92 17.86 12.02 5.79
C VAL A 92 19.06 12.74 5.16
N HIS A 93 18.98 14.05 5.03
CA HIS A 93 20.05 14.92 4.55
C HIS A 93 20.35 15.97 5.63
N GLY A 94 21.44 15.77 6.38
CA GLY A 94 21.70 16.54 7.60
C GLY A 94 20.63 16.25 8.65
N THR A 95 19.83 17.25 9.00
CA THR A 95 18.68 17.10 9.93
C THR A 95 17.34 16.95 9.21
N ARG A 96 17.33 16.95 7.87
CA ARG A 96 16.10 17.03 7.08
C ARG A 96 15.71 15.70 6.47
N TRP A 97 14.47 15.30 6.76
CA TRP A 97 13.83 14.12 6.21
C TRP A 97 13.09 14.43 4.90
N SER A 98 13.18 13.55 3.91
CA SER A 98 12.54 13.74 2.61
C SER A 98 12.26 12.43 1.87
N ILE A 99 11.24 12.47 1.01
CA ILE A 99 10.93 11.44 0.01
C ILE A 99 10.75 12.17 -1.32
N ASP A 100 11.36 11.65 -2.38
CA ASP A 100 11.31 12.28 -3.70
C ASP A 100 10.11 11.78 -4.52
N PHE A 101 8.96 12.43 -4.32
CA PHE A 101 7.74 12.20 -5.10
C PHE A 101 7.67 13.07 -6.37
N THR A 102 8.42 14.17 -6.42
CA THR A 102 8.30 15.19 -7.48
C THR A 102 9.36 15.07 -8.56
N TYR A 103 10.23 14.06 -8.48
CA TYR A 103 11.19 13.73 -9.52
C TYR A 103 10.56 13.78 -10.91
N LYS A 104 11.26 14.45 -11.83
CA LYS A 104 10.92 14.52 -13.25
C LYS A 104 11.99 13.81 -14.05
N THR A 105 11.56 12.90 -14.92
CA THR A 105 12.47 12.32 -15.91
C THR A 105 12.93 13.43 -16.87
N PRO A 106 14.23 13.56 -17.17
CA PRO A 106 14.70 14.50 -18.17
C PRO A 106 13.93 14.34 -19.49
N GLY A 107 13.39 15.44 -20.02
CA GLY A 107 12.56 15.44 -21.23
C GLY A 107 11.06 15.17 -21.04
N ASP A 108 10.59 14.91 -19.81
CA ASP A 108 9.17 14.81 -19.48
C ASP A 108 8.76 15.88 -18.45
N ASN A 109 7.71 16.64 -18.76
CA ASN A 109 7.23 17.72 -17.89
C ASN A 109 6.40 17.22 -16.70
N ARG A 110 5.95 15.96 -16.74
CA ARG A 110 5.15 15.30 -15.70
C ARG A 110 6.03 14.81 -14.55
N THR A 111 5.54 14.96 -13.32
CA THR A 111 6.18 14.37 -12.14
C THR A 111 5.94 12.85 -12.10
N GLN A 112 6.85 12.10 -11.47
CA GLN A 112 6.64 10.65 -11.25
C GLN A 112 5.31 10.35 -10.57
N LEU A 113 4.89 11.16 -9.60
CA LEU A 113 3.56 11.06 -8.99
C LEU A 113 2.41 11.11 -10.02
N SER A 114 2.42 12.11 -10.91
CA SER A 114 1.38 12.24 -11.94
C SER A 114 1.42 11.08 -12.95
N LYS A 115 2.62 10.56 -13.26
CA LYS A 115 2.79 9.38 -14.11
C LYS A 115 2.21 8.14 -13.44
N LEU A 116 2.49 7.93 -12.17
CA LEU A 116 2.01 6.79 -11.39
C LEU A 116 0.48 6.77 -11.31
N ILE A 117 -0.15 7.90 -10.95
CA ILE A 117 -1.62 8.03 -10.90
C ILE A 117 -2.24 7.76 -12.29
N GLY A 118 -1.63 8.29 -13.35
CA GLY A 118 -2.08 8.07 -14.72
C GLY A 118 -1.92 6.61 -15.19
N ALA A 119 -0.77 6.00 -14.95
CA ALA A 119 -0.45 4.63 -15.34
C ALA A 119 -1.36 3.61 -14.64
N ALA A 120 -1.81 3.93 -13.43
CA ALA A 120 -2.72 3.09 -12.66
C ALA A 120 -4.08 2.87 -13.37
N ASN A 121 -4.46 3.72 -14.33
CA ASN A 121 -5.62 3.51 -15.20
C ASN A 121 -5.47 2.28 -16.09
N ARG A 122 -4.26 1.99 -16.60
CA ARG A 122 -4.01 0.86 -17.50
C ARG A 122 -4.36 -0.48 -16.85
N PHE A 123 -4.02 -0.61 -15.57
CA PHE A 123 -4.24 -1.83 -14.79
C PHE A 123 -5.55 -1.80 -14.02
N GLN A 124 -6.28 -0.67 -14.05
CA GLN A 124 -7.53 -0.46 -13.33
C GLN A 124 -7.38 -0.76 -11.83
N VAL A 125 -6.31 -0.24 -11.21
CA VAL A 125 -6.00 -0.35 -9.77
C VAL A 125 -5.55 1.02 -9.24
N PRO A 126 -5.72 1.35 -7.95
CA PRO A 126 -5.18 2.59 -7.37
C PRO A 126 -3.66 2.66 -7.45
N ALA A 127 -3.15 3.88 -7.40
CA ALA A 127 -1.72 4.14 -7.25
C ALA A 127 -1.35 4.25 -5.76
N ALA A 128 -0.21 3.67 -5.38
CA ALA A 128 0.33 3.73 -4.03
C ALA A 128 1.86 3.74 -4.05
N TYR A 129 2.45 4.07 -2.91
CA TYR A 129 3.89 3.97 -2.67
C TYR A 129 4.17 2.96 -1.57
N ILE A 130 5.21 2.15 -1.76
CA ILE A 130 5.88 1.44 -0.66
C ILE A 130 7.07 2.29 -0.22
N LEU A 131 7.06 2.68 1.04
CA LEU A 131 8.06 3.52 1.67
C LEU A 131 9.01 2.63 2.49
N TYR A 132 10.30 2.71 2.17
CA TYR A 132 11.37 2.15 2.97
C TYR A 132 11.89 3.23 3.91
N CYS A 133 11.59 3.06 5.20
CA CYS A 133 11.80 4.06 6.23
C CYS A 133 12.90 3.67 7.23
N GLY A 134 13.51 2.49 7.08
CA GLY A 134 14.64 2.01 7.88
C GLY A 134 14.27 1.35 9.20
N ASP A 135 15.22 1.20 10.11
CA ASP A 135 14.92 0.73 11.46
C ASP A 135 14.51 1.91 12.38
N SER A 136 14.16 1.59 13.63
CA SER A 136 13.82 2.60 14.64
C SER A 136 15.00 3.51 15.02
N GLN A 137 16.23 3.03 14.90
CA GLN A 137 17.44 3.82 15.16
C GLN A 137 17.66 4.89 14.07
N TYR A 138 17.52 4.51 12.80
CA TYR A 138 17.61 5.43 11.67
C TYR A 138 16.58 6.56 11.79
N ARG A 139 15.34 6.23 12.17
CA ARG A 139 14.26 7.23 12.39
C ARG A 139 14.27 7.91 13.76
N SER A 140 15.33 7.76 14.55
CA SER A 140 15.34 8.23 15.95
C SER A 140 15.13 9.74 16.13
N THR A 141 15.40 10.54 15.09
CA THR A 141 15.22 12.01 15.07
C THR A 141 13.98 12.47 14.31
N LEU A 142 13.15 11.54 13.83
CA LEU A 142 11.91 11.85 13.12
C LEU A 142 10.74 11.86 14.10
N ASN A 143 9.84 12.84 14.00
CA ASN A 143 8.61 12.87 14.79
C ASN A 143 7.63 11.79 14.30
N CYS A 144 6.91 11.14 15.22
CA CYS A 144 6.00 10.02 14.94
C CYS A 144 4.78 10.39 14.12
N ASP A 145 4.22 11.57 14.38
CA ASP A 145 2.94 11.98 13.84
C ASP A 145 2.88 13.51 13.64
N ARG A 146 1.75 13.98 13.13
CA ARG A 146 1.51 15.38 12.77
C ARG A 146 1.10 16.27 13.95
N THR A 147 0.75 15.66 15.07
CA THR A 147 -0.02 16.26 16.18
C THR A 147 0.73 16.28 17.51
N HIS A 148 1.78 15.47 17.64
CA HIS A 148 2.59 15.30 18.84
C HIS A 148 4.07 15.39 18.45
N ASP A 149 4.69 16.53 18.78
CA ASP A 149 6.14 16.70 18.66
C ASP A 149 6.90 15.90 19.73
N ASP A 150 6.20 15.33 20.72
CA ASP A 150 6.78 14.67 21.89
C ASP A 150 6.98 13.16 21.73
N ALA A 151 6.45 12.55 20.66
CA ALA A 151 6.61 11.12 20.37
C ALA A 151 7.60 10.91 19.22
N LEU A 152 8.74 10.27 19.53
CA LEU A 152 9.78 9.98 18.53
C LEU A 152 9.43 8.72 17.74
N CYS A 153 9.65 8.76 16.42
CA CYS A 153 9.36 7.65 15.48
C CYS A 153 10.11 6.35 15.78
N LYS A 154 11.11 6.38 16.67
CA LYS A 154 11.73 5.18 17.24
C LYS A 154 10.72 4.24 17.91
N GLU A 155 9.58 4.74 18.37
CA GLU A 155 8.56 3.94 19.07
C GLU A 155 7.63 3.19 18.09
N ARG A 156 7.75 3.48 16.78
CA ARG A 156 7.04 2.78 15.70
C ARG A 156 7.97 1.80 15.00
N ASP A 157 8.35 0.72 15.69
CA ASP A 157 9.24 -0.33 15.13
C ASP A 157 8.71 -0.87 13.79
N ARG A 158 7.38 -1.01 13.67
CA ARG A 158 6.71 -1.52 12.47
C ARG A 158 6.77 -0.60 11.25
N ALA A 159 7.10 0.68 11.43
CA ALA A 159 7.07 1.66 10.34
C ALA A 159 8.22 1.54 9.32
N GLY A 160 9.14 0.59 9.51
CA GLY A 160 10.32 0.42 8.63
C GLY A 160 10.00 0.16 7.17
N VAL A 161 8.88 -0.51 6.91
CA VAL A 161 8.27 -0.57 5.58
C VAL A 161 6.79 -0.24 5.71
N SER A 162 6.39 0.86 5.06
CA SER A 162 5.03 1.37 5.12
C SER A 162 4.47 1.56 3.72
N ILE A 163 3.15 1.63 3.60
CA ILE A 163 2.45 1.88 2.35
C ILE A 163 1.58 3.13 2.49
N VAL A 164 1.53 3.93 1.44
CA VAL A 164 0.73 5.16 1.40
C VAL A 164 0.06 5.32 0.04
N SER A 165 -1.19 5.79 0.04
CA SER A 165 -1.91 6.12 -1.20
C SER A 165 -1.21 7.24 -1.96
N ALA A 166 -1.16 7.16 -3.29
CA ALA A 166 -0.61 8.24 -4.11
C ALA A 166 -1.41 9.55 -3.96
N LEU A 167 -2.70 9.50 -3.60
CA LEU A 167 -3.51 10.70 -3.34
C LEU A 167 -3.12 11.41 -2.03
N VAL A 168 -2.65 10.65 -1.04
CA VAL A 168 -2.05 11.20 0.18
C VAL A 168 -0.71 11.88 -0.17
N ALA A 169 0.13 11.21 -0.95
CA ALA A 169 1.38 11.80 -1.43
C ALA A 169 1.15 13.06 -2.28
N GLU A 170 0.12 13.07 -3.14
CA GLU A 170 -0.30 14.25 -3.92
C GLU A 170 -0.66 15.43 -3.01
N THR A 171 -1.50 15.18 -2.01
CA THR A 171 -1.86 16.21 -1.03
C THR A 171 -0.64 16.71 -0.26
N ALA A 172 0.24 15.79 0.18
CA ALA A 172 1.44 16.12 0.91
C ALA A 172 2.41 16.97 0.05
N VAL A 173 2.54 16.68 -1.24
CA VAL A 173 3.32 17.51 -2.19
C VAL A 173 2.70 18.89 -2.36
N GLY A 174 1.38 18.95 -2.55
CA GLY A 174 0.65 20.21 -2.78
C GLY A 174 0.68 21.17 -1.58
N LEU A 175 0.61 20.63 -0.36
CA LEU A 175 0.54 21.43 0.89
C LEU A 175 1.89 21.56 1.60
N GLY A 176 2.69 20.49 1.57
CA GLY A 176 3.85 20.33 2.45
C GLY A 176 5.16 20.84 1.88
N GLY A 177 5.25 21.04 0.56
CA GLY A 177 6.47 21.46 -0.13
C GLY A 177 7.70 20.65 0.33
N ARG A 178 8.56 21.29 1.13
CA ARG A 178 9.79 20.69 1.66
C ARG A 178 9.58 19.57 2.69
N SER A 179 8.41 19.50 3.32
CA SER A 179 8.01 18.50 4.33
C SER A 179 7.07 17.43 3.78
N ALA A 180 6.80 17.42 2.47
CA ALA A 180 5.88 16.48 1.83
C ALA A 180 6.20 15.01 2.14
N GLY A 181 7.47 14.64 2.14
CA GLY A 181 7.90 13.27 2.47
C GLY A 181 7.52 12.85 3.89
N VAL A 182 7.72 13.74 4.87
CA VAL A 182 7.38 13.47 6.27
C VAL A 182 5.87 13.42 6.46
N MET A 183 5.13 14.33 5.84
CA MET A 183 3.67 14.33 5.89
C MET A 183 3.08 13.03 5.32
N ALA A 184 3.56 12.59 4.16
CA ALA A 184 3.12 11.32 3.57
C ALA A 184 3.49 10.12 4.44
N PHE A 185 4.67 10.14 5.09
CA PHE A 185 5.08 9.10 6.03
C PHE A 185 4.16 9.02 7.26
N HIS A 186 3.74 10.16 7.82
CA HIS A 186 2.83 10.17 8.97
C HIS A 186 1.48 9.54 8.66
N ASP A 187 1.00 9.71 7.44
CA ASP A 187 -0.26 9.16 6.94
C ASP A 187 -0.08 7.75 6.32
N ALA A 188 1.13 7.17 6.38
CA ALA A 188 1.44 5.84 5.88
C ALA A 188 1.10 4.74 6.91
N THR A 189 0.69 3.58 6.40
CA THR A 189 0.37 2.39 7.22
C THR A 189 1.50 1.37 7.11
N PRO A 190 2.00 0.77 8.20
CA PRO A 190 2.95 -0.34 8.12
C PRO A 190 2.43 -1.46 7.21
N VAL A 191 3.28 -2.01 6.35
CA VAL A 191 2.85 -3.01 5.36
C VAL A 191 2.31 -4.28 6.03
N GLU A 192 2.90 -4.68 7.15
CA GLU A 192 2.42 -5.82 7.95
C GLU A 192 1.02 -5.56 8.53
N ASP A 193 0.71 -4.34 8.98
CA ASP A 193 -0.58 -4.01 9.60
C ASP A 193 -1.75 -4.06 8.61
N ILE A 194 -1.48 -3.78 7.33
CA ILE A 194 -2.44 -3.95 6.24
C ILE A 194 -2.90 -5.40 6.10
N ALA A 195 -2.04 -6.36 6.41
CA ALA A 195 -2.35 -7.79 6.37
C ALA A 195 -2.72 -8.38 7.75
N SER A 196 -2.85 -7.54 8.79
CA SER A 196 -3.22 -7.99 10.14
C SER A 196 -4.67 -8.50 10.19
N PRO A 197 -4.93 -9.74 10.64
CA PRO A 197 -6.29 -10.25 10.76
C PRO A 197 -6.96 -9.87 12.09
N ASP A 198 -6.20 -9.37 13.06
CA ASP A 198 -6.65 -9.14 14.44
C ASP A 198 -7.16 -7.70 14.67
N HIS A 199 -6.93 -6.80 13.73
CA HIS A 199 -7.40 -5.42 13.82
C HIS A 199 -8.74 -5.24 13.13
N LEU A 200 -9.78 -4.99 13.94
CA LEU A 200 -11.02 -4.42 13.44
C LEU A 200 -10.74 -2.98 12.98
N ASP A 201 -10.92 -2.74 11.69
CA ASP A 201 -10.81 -1.42 11.10
C ASP A 201 -11.97 -0.52 11.57
N ALA A 202 -11.65 0.73 11.91
CA ALA A 202 -12.66 1.68 12.35
C ALA A 202 -13.57 2.13 11.18
N PRO A 203 -14.85 2.48 11.44
CA PRO A 203 -15.76 3.01 10.43
C PRO A 203 -15.20 4.24 9.70
N ILE A 204 -15.47 4.33 8.40
CA ILE A 204 -15.26 5.52 7.59
C ILE A 204 -16.60 6.22 7.44
N VAL A 205 -16.67 7.49 7.87
CA VAL A 205 -17.88 8.31 7.72
C VAL A 205 -17.82 9.01 6.34
N PRO A 206 -18.69 8.63 5.38
CA PRO A 206 -18.69 9.27 4.07
C PRO A 206 -19.23 10.69 4.15
N LEU A 207 -18.64 11.59 3.36
CA LEU A 207 -19.15 12.95 3.15
C LEU A 207 -20.28 13.00 2.10
N VAL A 208 -20.24 12.07 1.14
CA VAL A 208 -21.19 12.02 0.05
C VAL A 208 -22.53 11.46 0.55
N ARG A 209 -23.62 12.12 0.17
CA ARG A 209 -24.98 11.66 0.44
C ARG A 209 -25.41 10.64 -0.63
N SER A 210 -26.24 9.66 -0.25
CA SER A 210 -26.82 8.67 -1.17
C SER A 210 -25.81 7.71 -1.82
N LEU A 211 -25.01 7.05 -0.98
CA LEU A 211 -24.22 5.90 -1.40
C LEU A 211 -25.09 4.66 -1.64
N ASP A 212 -24.67 3.82 -2.55
CA ASP A 212 -25.25 2.50 -2.76
C ASP A 212 -25.08 1.67 -1.48
N GLU A 213 -26.06 0.84 -1.13
CA GLU A 213 -26.10 0.14 0.16
C GLU A 213 -24.85 -0.70 0.42
N GLY A 214 -24.34 -1.39 -0.60
CA GLY A 214 -23.11 -2.18 -0.50
C GLY A 214 -21.88 -1.34 -0.17
N LEU A 215 -21.77 -0.15 -0.77
CA LEU A 215 -20.67 0.77 -0.52
C LEU A 215 -20.77 1.43 0.86
N ASP A 216 -21.96 1.87 1.27
CA ASP A 216 -22.17 2.41 2.62
C ASP A 216 -21.84 1.37 3.70
N ARG A 217 -22.28 0.12 3.50
CA ARG A 217 -21.98 -0.99 4.40
C ARG A 217 -20.48 -1.25 4.49
N PHE A 218 -19.78 -1.29 3.35
CA PHE A 218 -18.32 -1.46 3.30
C PHE A 218 -17.58 -0.38 4.12
N LEU A 219 -17.96 0.89 3.94
CA LEU A 219 -17.33 1.99 4.66
C LEU A 219 -17.61 1.97 6.16
N ARG A 220 -18.82 1.59 6.58
CA ARG A 220 -19.22 1.65 7.99
C ARG A 220 -18.87 0.42 8.81
N GLN A 221 -18.93 -0.77 8.21
CA GLN A 221 -18.72 -2.02 8.94
C GLN A 221 -17.26 -2.46 8.90
N PRO A 222 -16.76 -3.15 9.95
CA PRO A 222 -15.47 -3.80 9.90
C PRO A 222 -15.37 -4.75 8.70
N GLN A 223 -14.22 -4.72 8.02
CA GLN A 223 -13.88 -5.52 6.85
C GLN A 223 -12.78 -6.51 7.20
N ARG A 224 -12.56 -7.48 6.31
CA ARG A 224 -11.46 -8.46 6.39
C ARG A 224 -10.81 -8.62 5.02
N GLY A 225 -9.63 -9.25 5.01
CA GLY A 225 -8.88 -9.54 3.79
C GLY A 225 -8.71 -8.33 2.89
N SER A 226 -8.92 -8.53 1.60
CA SER A 226 -8.76 -7.55 0.54
C SER A 226 -9.64 -6.31 0.72
N ARG A 227 -10.85 -6.48 1.25
CA ARG A 227 -11.75 -5.35 1.58
C ARG A 227 -11.17 -4.46 2.67
N ARG A 228 -10.54 -5.05 3.69
CA ARG A 228 -9.87 -4.31 4.77
C ARG A 228 -8.68 -3.53 4.24
N VAL A 229 -7.87 -4.13 3.37
CA VAL A 229 -6.73 -3.45 2.71
C VAL A 229 -7.19 -2.18 1.98
N ALA A 230 -8.22 -2.32 1.14
CA ALA A 230 -8.80 -1.19 0.41
C ALA A 230 -9.27 -0.07 1.36
N LYS A 231 -9.92 -0.46 2.47
CA LYS A 231 -10.46 0.48 3.44
C LYS A 231 -9.39 1.20 4.26
N GLU A 232 -8.33 0.51 4.67
CA GLU A 232 -7.21 1.14 5.38
C GLU A 232 -6.47 2.16 4.50
N LEU A 233 -6.28 1.87 3.21
CA LEU A 233 -5.67 2.83 2.29
C LEU A 233 -6.59 4.02 1.94
N LEU A 234 -7.91 3.81 1.98
CA LEU A 234 -8.89 4.87 1.80
C LEU A 234 -8.98 5.79 3.02
N ARG A 235 -8.70 5.29 4.23
CA ARG A 235 -8.91 6.05 5.48
C ARG A 235 -8.15 7.39 5.52
N PRO A 236 -6.84 7.47 5.25
CA PRO A 236 -6.14 8.76 5.21
C PRO A 236 -6.65 9.68 4.10
N VAL A 237 -7.04 9.12 2.95
CA VAL A 237 -7.62 9.89 1.83
C VAL A 237 -8.96 10.52 2.26
N GLN A 238 -9.80 9.78 2.98
CA GLN A 238 -11.05 10.31 3.52
C GLN A 238 -10.81 11.40 4.56
N GLN A 239 -9.83 11.23 5.45
CA GLN A 239 -9.48 12.25 6.45
C GLN A 239 -9.03 13.56 5.79
N ILE A 240 -8.20 13.46 4.75
CA ILE A 240 -7.82 14.61 3.92
C ILE A 240 -9.07 15.24 3.29
N ARG A 241 -9.94 14.42 2.68
CA ARG A 241 -11.17 14.90 2.04
C ARG A 241 -12.08 15.64 3.02
N TYR A 242 -12.16 15.18 4.27
CA TYR A 242 -12.94 15.81 5.35
C TYR A 242 -12.41 17.19 5.71
N GLY A 243 -11.08 17.39 5.66
CA GLY A 243 -10.44 18.69 5.88
C GLY A 243 -10.53 19.66 4.69
N GLN A 244 -10.90 19.18 3.50
CA GLN A 244 -11.10 20.03 2.33
C GLN A 244 -12.49 20.68 2.43
N PHE A 245 -12.55 21.96 2.81
CA PHE A 245 -13.76 22.80 2.88
C PHE A 245 -14.39 23.02 1.47
N ALA A 246 -14.87 21.96 0.84
CA ALA A 246 -15.53 21.95 -0.46
C ALA A 246 -16.90 21.29 -0.33
N GLY A 247 -17.92 21.82 -1.00
CA GLY A 247 -19.30 21.32 -0.91
C GLY A 247 -19.38 19.83 -1.22
N ALA A 248 -20.09 19.08 -0.37
CA ALA A 248 -20.43 17.68 -0.61
C ALA A 248 -21.52 17.59 -1.69
N ALA A 249 -21.15 17.79 -2.94
CA ALA A 249 -22.13 17.88 -4.01
C ALA A 249 -21.56 17.39 -5.33
N VAL A 250 -21.56 16.08 -5.51
CA VAL A 250 -21.62 15.51 -6.86
C VAL A 250 -22.71 14.44 -6.86
N MET A 251 -23.82 14.71 -7.55
CA MET A 251 -24.83 13.70 -7.87
C MET A 251 -24.33 12.76 -8.98
N ASP A 252 -23.32 13.18 -9.74
CA ASP A 252 -22.74 12.41 -10.83
C ASP A 252 -21.95 11.20 -10.32
N ARG A 253 -22.05 10.11 -11.10
CA ARG A 253 -21.32 8.86 -10.86
C ARG A 253 -20.07 8.83 -11.72
N ALA A 254 -19.00 8.27 -11.19
CA ALA A 254 -17.83 8.00 -11.99
C ALA A 254 -18.17 6.93 -13.05
N ALA A 255 -17.39 6.87 -14.13
CA ALA A 255 -17.54 5.80 -15.09
C ALA A 255 -17.30 4.45 -14.41
N PRO A 256 -18.14 3.43 -14.68
CA PRO A 256 -17.96 2.11 -14.08
C PRO A 256 -16.63 1.50 -14.54
N VAL A 257 -15.98 0.78 -13.64
CA VAL A 257 -14.76 0.01 -13.93
C VAL A 257 -15.15 -1.45 -14.01
N THR A 258 -14.96 -2.06 -15.19
CA THR A 258 -15.29 -3.47 -15.41
C THR A 258 -14.60 -4.37 -14.37
N GLY A 259 -15.40 -5.18 -13.67
CA GLY A 259 -14.92 -6.13 -12.67
C GLY A 259 -14.62 -5.52 -11.29
N ALA A 260 -14.80 -4.21 -11.11
CA ALA A 260 -14.73 -3.61 -9.78
C ALA A 260 -15.94 -4.05 -8.94
N LEU A 261 -15.71 -4.29 -7.64
CA LEU A 261 -16.75 -4.69 -6.70
C LEU A 261 -17.82 -3.59 -6.53
N PHE A 262 -17.40 -2.32 -6.63
CA PHE A 262 -18.27 -1.16 -6.57
C PHE A 262 -18.21 -0.40 -7.89
N GLU A 263 -19.17 -0.66 -8.78
CA GLU A 263 -19.23 0.00 -10.10
C GLU A 263 -19.81 1.42 -10.01
N ASN A 264 -20.70 1.67 -9.04
CA ASN A 264 -21.45 2.92 -8.89
C ASN A 264 -20.89 3.81 -7.78
N VAL A 265 -19.70 4.34 -7.99
CA VAL A 265 -19.02 5.23 -7.04
C VAL A 265 -19.26 6.72 -7.37
N PRO A 266 -19.36 7.61 -6.37
CA PRO A 266 -19.48 9.05 -6.62
C PRO A 266 -18.30 9.63 -7.38
N ASN A 267 -18.56 10.58 -8.28
CA ASN A 267 -17.53 11.33 -9.02
C ASN A 267 -16.98 12.52 -8.19
N ASP A 268 -16.68 12.31 -6.91
CA ASP A 268 -16.19 13.36 -6.01
C ASP A 268 -14.65 13.46 -6.09
N PHE A 269 -14.16 14.61 -6.53
CA PHE A 269 -12.72 14.90 -6.64
C PHE A 269 -12.14 15.51 -5.37
N GLY A 270 -12.93 16.22 -4.55
CA GLY A 270 -12.36 17.14 -3.58
C GLY A 270 -11.28 18.05 -4.21
N HIS A 271 -10.07 18.07 -3.64
CA HIS A 271 -8.89 18.72 -4.22
C HIS A 271 -7.88 17.73 -4.84
N PHE A 272 -8.26 16.48 -5.07
CA PHE A 272 -7.41 15.48 -5.72
C PHE A 272 -7.46 15.63 -7.25
N SER A 273 -6.45 15.10 -7.96
CA SER A 273 -6.43 15.10 -9.44
C SER A 273 -7.42 14.13 -10.08
N VAL A 274 -7.99 13.20 -9.31
CA VAL A 274 -8.91 12.15 -9.75
C VAL A 274 -10.04 11.95 -8.74
N PRO A 275 -11.19 11.37 -9.12
CA PRO A 275 -12.26 11.07 -8.16
C PRO A 275 -11.78 10.05 -7.13
N TYR A 276 -11.66 10.47 -5.86
CA TYR A 276 -10.85 9.72 -4.90
C TYR A 276 -11.46 8.36 -4.54
N LEU A 277 -12.79 8.26 -4.40
CA LEU A 277 -13.46 6.97 -4.15
C LEU A 277 -13.29 6.03 -5.34
N ALA A 278 -13.48 6.54 -6.57
CA ALA A 278 -13.32 5.73 -7.77
C ALA A 278 -11.88 5.23 -7.93
N HIS A 279 -10.91 6.11 -7.72
CA HIS A 279 -9.50 5.74 -7.79
C HIS A 279 -9.10 4.73 -6.71
N ALA A 280 -9.54 4.93 -5.46
CA ALA A 280 -9.18 4.06 -4.34
C ALA A 280 -9.89 2.69 -4.37
N LEU A 281 -11.09 2.59 -4.95
CA LEU A 281 -11.87 1.35 -4.90
C LEU A 281 -11.81 0.51 -6.18
N ARG A 282 -11.34 1.05 -7.31
CA ARG A 282 -11.26 0.29 -8.59
C ARG A 282 -10.38 -0.97 -8.54
N GLY A 283 -9.46 -1.02 -7.57
CA GLY A 283 -8.61 -2.19 -7.34
C GLY A 283 -9.33 -3.33 -6.65
N LEU A 284 -10.47 -3.07 -5.99
CA LEU A 284 -11.25 -4.06 -5.26
C LEU A 284 -12.19 -4.77 -6.22
N ARG A 285 -12.05 -6.08 -6.36
CA ARG A 285 -12.76 -6.90 -7.36
C ARG A 285 -13.34 -8.14 -6.73
N ALA A 286 -14.39 -8.68 -7.37
CA ALA A 286 -14.99 -9.94 -6.96
C ALA A 286 -14.12 -11.15 -7.33
N GLU A 287 -13.29 -11.02 -8.37
CA GLU A 287 -12.41 -12.09 -8.86
C GLU A 287 -11.04 -11.54 -9.26
N ALA A 288 -10.00 -12.36 -9.06
CA ALA A 288 -8.65 -12.04 -9.48
C ALA A 288 -8.53 -11.97 -11.02
N PRO A 289 -7.83 -10.96 -11.57
CA PRO A 289 -7.48 -10.91 -12.98
C PRO A 289 -6.70 -12.15 -13.44
N ASP A 290 -6.82 -12.53 -14.71
CA ASP A 290 -6.15 -13.73 -15.26
C ASP A 290 -4.65 -13.74 -14.98
N TYR A 291 -3.97 -12.61 -15.15
CA TYR A 291 -2.52 -12.51 -14.90
C TYR A 291 -2.13 -12.69 -13.43
N VAL A 292 -3.04 -12.46 -12.48
CA VAL A 292 -2.82 -12.73 -11.06
C VAL A 292 -2.98 -14.22 -10.79
N ARG A 293 -3.98 -14.85 -11.42
CA ARG A 293 -4.15 -16.31 -11.39
C ARG A 293 -2.95 -17.03 -12.00
N ASP A 294 -2.39 -16.49 -13.08
CA ASP A 294 -1.15 -17.01 -13.65
C ASP A 294 -0.01 -17.04 -12.64
N VAL A 295 0.20 -15.97 -11.86
CA VAL A 295 1.21 -15.96 -10.79
C VAL A 295 0.91 -17.01 -9.72
N LEU A 296 -0.34 -17.09 -9.26
CA LEU A 296 -0.77 -18.08 -8.25
C LEU A 296 -0.54 -19.53 -8.70
N GLU A 297 -0.65 -19.78 -10.00
CA GLU A 297 -0.46 -21.10 -10.62
C GLU A 297 0.98 -21.32 -11.11
N GLY A 298 1.90 -20.40 -10.84
CA GLY A 298 3.30 -20.48 -11.27
C GLY A 298 3.51 -20.33 -12.79
N ARG A 299 2.52 -19.78 -13.51
CA ARG A 299 2.61 -19.45 -14.93
C ARG A 299 3.17 -18.05 -15.16
N THR A 300 3.73 -17.84 -16.35
CA THR A 300 4.21 -16.52 -16.77
C THR A 300 3.02 -15.61 -17.14
N PRO A 301 2.90 -14.42 -16.51
CA PRO A 301 1.88 -13.44 -16.89
C PRO A 301 2.04 -12.95 -18.35
N PRO A 302 0.97 -12.42 -18.98
CA PRO A 302 1.02 -11.96 -20.35
C PRO A 302 1.90 -10.71 -20.54
N ALA A 303 2.52 -10.60 -21.72
CA ALA A 303 3.49 -9.56 -22.09
C ALA A 303 2.98 -8.12 -21.84
N TRP A 304 1.69 -7.86 -22.07
CA TRP A 304 1.11 -6.54 -21.86
C TRP A 304 1.19 -6.04 -20.40
N VAL A 305 1.38 -6.97 -19.45
CA VAL A 305 1.68 -6.69 -18.03
C VAL A 305 3.19 -6.65 -17.80
N THR A 306 3.92 -7.70 -18.21
CA THR A 306 5.35 -7.87 -17.87
C THR A 306 6.27 -6.85 -18.54
N ASP A 307 5.89 -6.30 -19.69
CA ASP A 307 6.70 -5.32 -20.42
C ASP A 307 6.65 -3.93 -19.76
N HIS A 308 5.72 -3.71 -18.83
CA HIS A 308 5.36 -2.39 -18.31
C HIS A 308 5.69 -2.19 -16.82
N LEU A 309 6.15 -3.23 -16.14
CA LEU A 309 6.37 -3.27 -14.69
C LEU A 309 7.68 -4.01 -14.39
N GLY A 310 8.24 -3.80 -13.19
CA GLY A 310 9.35 -4.57 -12.65
C GLY A 310 8.93 -5.89 -11.99
N GLY A 311 7.65 -6.04 -11.64
CA GLY A 311 7.10 -7.33 -11.26
C GLY A 311 5.66 -7.31 -10.74
N ILE A 312 5.20 -8.48 -10.30
CA ILE A 312 3.88 -8.70 -9.70
C ILE A 312 4.05 -9.44 -8.37
N VAL A 313 3.40 -8.93 -7.33
CA VAL A 313 3.34 -9.51 -5.99
C VAL A 313 1.91 -9.97 -5.71
N VAL A 314 1.75 -11.17 -5.18
CA VAL A 314 0.47 -11.75 -4.81
C VAL A 314 0.52 -12.32 -3.40
N ILE A 315 -0.42 -11.89 -2.56
CA ILE A 315 -0.63 -12.33 -1.20
C ILE A 315 -1.90 -13.19 -1.18
N PRO A 316 -1.77 -14.53 -1.31
CA PRO A 316 -2.93 -15.43 -1.29
C PRO A 316 -3.54 -15.53 0.10
N ASP A 317 -4.76 -16.04 0.19
CA ASP A 317 -5.54 -16.23 1.42
C ASP A 317 -5.43 -15.03 2.38
N ALA A 318 -5.60 -13.82 1.83
CA ALA A 318 -5.42 -12.57 2.58
C ALA A 318 -6.46 -12.42 3.72
N ASP A 319 -7.54 -13.19 3.69
CA ASP A 319 -8.57 -13.27 4.72
C ASP A 319 -8.30 -14.37 5.78
N ALA A 320 -7.18 -15.09 5.69
CA ALA A 320 -6.84 -16.15 6.63
C ALA A 320 -6.66 -15.59 8.07
N PRO A 321 -7.26 -16.23 9.08
CA PRO A 321 -7.06 -15.82 10.48
C PRO A 321 -5.62 -16.12 10.92
N THR A 322 -5.06 -15.34 11.86
CA THR A 322 -3.82 -15.75 12.55
C THR A 322 -4.14 -17.04 13.30
N THR A 323 -3.40 -18.12 13.03
CA THR A 323 -3.48 -19.32 13.86
C THR A 323 -3.16 -18.91 15.30
N ALA A 324 -4.14 -19.04 16.19
CA ALA A 324 -3.98 -18.68 17.59
C ALA A 324 -2.78 -19.46 18.15
N SER A 325 -1.75 -18.72 18.60
CA SER A 325 -0.71 -19.32 19.43
C SER A 325 -1.41 -19.98 20.62
N PRO A 326 -1.14 -21.26 20.94
CA PRO A 326 -1.84 -21.93 22.03
C PRO A 326 -1.64 -21.11 23.29
N ALA A 327 -2.75 -20.68 23.89
CA ALA A 327 -2.75 -20.04 25.19
C ALA A 327 -1.84 -20.85 26.10
N ARG A 328 -0.81 -20.21 26.68
CA ARG A 328 -0.04 -20.83 27.76
C ARG A 328 -1.06 -21.26 28.80
N ALA A 329 -1.26 -22.58 28.92
CA ALA A 329 -1.99 -23.16 30.02
C ALA A 329 -1.25 -22.73 31.29
N GLY A 330 -1.81 -21.72 31.96
CA GLY A 330 -1.37 -21.30 33.27
C GLY A 330 -1.55 -22.47 34.21
N GLY A 331 -0.48 -22.83 34.89
CA GLY A 331 -0.51 -23.82 35.95
C GLY A 331 -1.45 -23.41 37.07
N ALA A 332 -2.27 -24.36 37.50
CA ALA A 332 -2.58 -24.65 38.88
C ALA A 332 -2.81 -26.16 38.98
#